data_AF-A0A661PDX2-F1
#
_entry.id   AF-A0A661PDX2-F1
#
_cell.length_a   1.000
_cell.length_b   1.000
_cell.length_c   1.000
_cell.angle_alpha   90.00
_cell.angle_beta   90.00
_cell.angle_gamma   90.00
#
_symmetry.space_group_name_H-M   'P 1'
#
loop_
_entity.id
_entity.type
_entity.pdbx_description
1 polymer ?
#
loop_
_entity_poly.entity_id
_entity_poly.type
_entity_poly.pdbx_seq_one_letter_code
_entity_poly.pdbx_strand_id
1 'polypeptide(L)'
;DVRGVRMKTHPRGRADMPYIGIFALCTPRRPNPIGITVVEITSRDENRLVVRGLDAIDGTPVLDIKPYIPCSDDVQVAEWVDRLHGVR
;
A
#
# COMPACT_ATOMS: atom_id res chain seq x y z
N ASP A 1 4.15 12.32 -18.84
CA ASP A 1 4.61 11.91 -17.51
C ASP A 1 4.62 13.07 -16.54
N VAL A 2 4.07 12.88 -15.34
CA VAL A 2 4.18 13.86 -14.24
C VAL A 2 5.45 13.50 -13.47
N ARG A 3 6.43 14.40 -13.42
CA ARG A 3 7.72 14.20 -12.72
C ARG A 3 8.49 12.93 -13.13
N GLY A 4 8.38 12.50 -14.40
CA GLY A 4 9.08 11.30 -14.90
C GLY A 4 8.53 9.96 -14.40
N VAL A 5 7.35 9.95 -13.77
CA VAL A 5 6.70 8.73 -13.29
C VAL A 5 5.84 8.11 -14.40
N ARG A 6 6.05 6.82 -14.67
CA ARG A 6 5.20 6.03 -15.58
C ARG A 6 3.78 5.91 -15.00
N MET A 7 2.79 6.42 -15.72
CA MET A 7 1.41 6.54 -15.23
C MET A 7 0.54 5.28 -15.34
N LYS A 8 1.04 4.21 -15.99
CA LYS A 8 0.37 2.91 -16.09
C LYS A 8 1.35 1.76 -15.84
N THR A 9 0.89 0.69 -15.20
CA THR A 9 1.69 -0.53 -14.99
C THR A 9 0.78 -1.74 -14.77
N HIS A 10 1.37 -2.93 -14.85
CA HIS A 10 0.73 -4.14 -14.37
C HIS A 10 0.86 -4.25 -12.83
N PRO A 11 -0.19 -4.70 -12.11
CA PRO A 11 -0.12 -5.03 -10.69
C PRO A 11 1.06 -5.97 -10.40
N ARG A 12 1.92 -5.61 -9.44
CA ARG A 12 3.15 -6.37 -9.08
C ARG A 12 4.05 -6.72 -10.27
N GLY A 13 3.95 -6.00 -11.40
CA GLY A 13 4.70 -6.30 -12.64
C GLY A 13 4.22 -7.55 -13.39
N ARG A 14 3.08 -8.14 -13.02
CA ARG A 14 2.54 -9.36 -13.63
C ARG A 14 1.90 -9.10 -14.99
N ALA A 15 2.54 -9.56 -16.07
CA ALA A 15 2.05 -9.35 -17.43
C ALA A 15 0.67 -9.98 -17.71
N ASP A 16 0.27 -10.99 -16.93
CA ASP A 16 -1.05 -11.63 -17.00
C ASP A 16 -2.17 -10.83 -16.28
N MET A 17 -1.83 -9.71 -15.64
CA MET A 17 -2.78 -8.80 -15.00
C MET A 17 -3.09 -7.58 -15.89
N PRO A 18 -4.18 -6.83 -15.63
CA PRO A 18 -4.53 -5.66 -16.43
C PRO A 18 -3.44 -4.58 -16.44
N TYR A 19 -3.22 -3.93 -17.59
CA TYR A 19 -2.33 -2.77 -17.70
C TYR A 19 -3.11 -1.48 -17.41
N ILE A 20 -3.06 -1.01 -16.16
CA ILE A 20 -3.96 0.02 -15.65
C ILE A 20 -3.22 1.21 -15.02
N GLY A 21 -3.96 2.30 -14.80
CA GLY A 21 -3.43 3.53 -14.22
C GLY A 21 -2.94 3.33 -12.79
N ILE A 22 -1.82 3.99 -12.43
CA ILE A 22 -1.20 3.83 -11.11
C ILE A 22 -2.10 4.26 -9.94
N PHE A 23 -3.12 5.08 -10.18
CA PHE A 23 -4.07 5.49 -9.14
C PHE A 23 -5.11 4.41 -8.81
N ALA A 24 -5.31 3.42 -9.70
CA ALA A 24 -6.09 2.22 -9.42
C ALA A 24 -5.25 1.12 -8.75
N LEU A 25 -3.98 1.41 -8.42
CA LEU A 25 -3.02 0.48 -7.82
C LEU A 25 -2.42 1.06 -6.53
N CYS A 26 -1.89 0.18 -5.69
CA CYS A 26 -1.06 0.53 -4.54
C CYS A 26 0.45 0.42 -4.85
N THR A 27 0.86 0.78 -6.08
CA THR A 27 2.30 0.73 -6.45
C THR A 27 3.10 1.82 -5.72
N PRO A 28 4.36 1.56 -5.31
CA PRO A 28 5.23 2.60 -4.73
C PRO A 28 5.69 3.65 -5.76
N ARG A 29 5.61 3.36 -7.06
CA ARG A 29 5.99 4.30 -8.13
C ARG A 29 4.86 5.30 -8.40
N ARG A 30 4.85 6.41 -7.65
CA ARG A 30 3.83 7.47 -7.72
C ARG A 30 4.48 8.86 -7.80
N PRO A 31 3.78 9.88 -8.33
CA PRO A 31 4.25 11.28 -8.29
C PRO A 31 4.56 11.79 -6.88
N ASN A 32 3.85 11.25 -5.88
CA ASN A 32 4.09 11.41 -4.45
C ASN A 32 4.18 9.99 -3.84
N PRO A 33 5.39 9.46 -3.55
CA PRO A 33 5.59 8.08 -3.12
C PRO A 33 5.30 7.92 -1.61
N ILE A 34 4.03 8.04 -1.24
CA ILE A 34 3.55 7.90 0.14
C ILE A 34 2.87 6.54 0.27
N GLY A 35 3.41 5.69 1.15
CA GLY A 35 2.81 4.42 1.56
C GLY A 35 1.96 4.60 2.82
N ILE A 36 0.97 3.72 2.99
CA ILE A 36 0.14 3.64 4.20
C ILE A 36 -0.05 2.18 4.56
N THR A 37 0.19 1.86 5.82
CA THR A 37 0.14 0.48 6.32
C THR A 37 -0.45 0.51 7.71
N VAL A 38 -1.51 -0.28 7.93
CA VAL A 38 -2.02 -0.53 9.28
C VAL A 38 -1.10 -1.56 9.92
N VAL A 39 -0.57 -1.22 11.09
CA VAL A 39 0.36 -2.07 11.83
C VAL A 39 -0.15 -2.32 13.24
N GLU A 40 0.23 -3.46 13.79
CA GLU A 40 0.03 -3.74 15.20
C GLU A 40 1.22 -3.24 16.00
N ILE A 41 0.98 -2.50 17.08
CA ILE A 41 2.02 -2.10 18.03
C ILE A 41 2.25 -3.26 19.00
N THR A 42 3.45 -3.84 18.97
CA THR A 42 3.82 -4.96 19.86
C THR A 42 4.50 -4.48 21.13
N SER A 43 5.21 -3.35 21.08
CA SER A 43 5.75 -2.68 22.27
C SER A 43 6.07 -1.20 22.00
N ARG A 44 6.24 -0.44 23.08
CA ARG A 44 6.70 0.95 23.06
C ARG A 44 7.84 1.11 24.06
N ASP A 45 8.90 1.78 23.61
CA ASP A 45 10.05 2.17 24.40
C ASP A 45 10.35 3.65 24.11
N GLU A 46 9.97 4.53 25.04
CA GLU A 46 10.01 5.99 24.88
C GLU A 46 9.39 6.50 23.56
N ASN A 47 10.25 6.88 22.60
CA ASN A 47 9.93 7.38 21.26
C ASN A 47 10.06 6.32 20.15
N ARG A 48 10.28 5.05 20.52
CA ARG A 48 10.39 3.92 19.61
C ARG A 48 9.16 3.02 19.74
N LEU A 49 8.56 2.70 18.59
CA LEU A 49 7.48 1.72 18.49
C LEU A 49 8.02 0.48 17.79
N VAL A 50 7.80 -0.68 18.41
CA VAL A 50 8.01 -1.97 17.74
C VAL A 50 6.66 -2.39 17.18
N VAL A 51 6.64 -2.68 15.88
CA VAL A 51 5.40 -2.95 15.15
C VAL A 51 5.50 -4.22 14.32
N ARG A 52 4.35 -4.85 14.05
CA ARG A 52 4.20 -6.00 13.16
C ARG A 52 3.35 -5.61 11.95
N GLY A 53 3.78 -6.04 10.76
CA GLY A 53 3.06 -5.84 9.51
C GLY A 53 3.51 -4.64 8.66
N LEU A 54 4.57 -3.92 9.05
CA LEU A 54 5.14 -2.83 8.24
C LEU A 54 5.83 -3.39 6.99
N ASP A 55 5.54 -2.84 5.82
CA ASP A 55 6.06 -3.23 4.50
C ASP A 55 7.05 -2.20 3.92
N ALA A 56 7.73 -1.46 4.80
CA ALA A 56 8.75 -0.48 4.45
C ALA A 56 10.16 -1.08 4.55
N ILE A 57 11.08 -0.58 3.70
CA ILE A 57 12.49 -0.95 3.75
C ILE A 57 13.16 -0.21 4.92
N ASP A 58 14.20 -0.81 5.51
CA ASP A 58 15.01 -0.14 6.55
C ASP A 58 15.49 1.26 6.10
N GLY A 59 15.43 2.22 7.02
CA GLY A 59 15.72 3.63 6.75
C GLY A 59 14.62 4.42 5.99
N THR A 60 13.47 3.81 5.68
CA THR A 60 12.34 4.55 5.07
C THR A 60 11.84 5.63 6.04
N PRO A 61 11.73 6.91 5.62
CA PRO A 61 11.25 7.98 6.47
C PRO A 61 9.78 7.80 6.89
N VAL A 62 9.50 8.02 8.17
CA VAL A 62 8.13 8.10 8.70
C VAL A 62 7.62 9.53 8.52
N LEU A 63 6.47 9.69 7.85
CA LEU A 63 5.85 10.99 7.61
C LEU A 63 4.79 11.35 8.66
N ASP A 64 4.03 10.36 9.12
CA ASP A 64 2.85 10.56 9.97
C ASP A 64 2.46 9.25 10.69
N ILE A 65 1.78 9.37 11.83
CA ILE A 65 1.23 8.26 12.61
C ILE A 65 -0.17 8.65 13.08
N LYS A 66 -1.17 7.81 12.80
CA LYS A 66 -2.58 8.04 13.19
C LYS A 66 -3.14 6.82 13.93
N PRO A 67 -4.06 7.01 14.90
CA PRO A 67 -4.77 5.89 15.51
C PRO A 67 -5.59 5.14 14.46
N TYR A 68 -5.60 3.81 14.55
CA TYR A 68 -6.51 2.99 13.75
C TYR A 68 -7.94 3.15 14.30
N ILE A 69 -8.86 3.54 13.42
CA ILE A 69 -10.30 3.63 13.73
C ILE A 69 -10.98 2.49 12.99
N PRO A 70 -11.49 1.46 13.68
CA PRO A 70 -12.23 0.38 13.03
C PRO A 70 -13.45 0.96 12.30
N CYS A 71 -13.58 0.65 11.01
CA CYS A 71 -14.79 0.92 10.23
C CYS A 71 -15.36 -0.40 9.69
N SER A 72 -16.69 -0.45 9.55
CA SER A 72 -17.38 -1.57 8.93
C SER A 72 -17.38 -1.37 7.42
N ASP A 73 -16.76 -2.29 6.70
CA ASP A 73 -16.56 -2.15 5.25
C ASP A 73 -17.40 -3.20 4.49
N ASP A 74 -18.64 -2.85 4.15
CA ASP A 74 -19.34 -3.50 3.03
C ASP A 74 -18.84 -2.84 1.73
N VAL A 75 -17.70 -3.30 1.24
CA VAL A 75 -16.97 -2.69 0.12
C VAL A 75 -16.81 -3.69 -1.02
N GLN A 76 -17.12 -3.23 -2.23
CA GLN A 76 -16.91 -3.99 -3.46
C GLN A 76 -15.55 -3.65 -4.08
N VAL A 77 -14.86 -4.67 -4.60
CA VAL A 77 -13.58 -4.53 -5.31
C VAL A 77 -13.71 -5.03 -6.75
N ALA A 78 -12.81 -4.57 -7.62
CA ALA A 78 -12.74 -5.06 -8.98
C ALA A 78 -12.27 -6.52 -9.01
N GLU A 79 -12.80 -7.34 -9.93
CA GLU A 79 -12.51 -8.77 -10.02
C GLU A 79 -11.01 -9.11 -10.11
N TRP A 80 -10.22 -8.28 -10.78
CA TRP A 80 -8.77 -8.50 -10.89
C TRP A 80 -8.05 -8.41 -9.54
N VAL A 81 -8.63 -7.71 -8.55
CA VAL A 81 -8.09 -7.62 -7.18
C VAL A 81 -8.25 -8.96 -6.50
N ASP A 82 -9.43 -9.58 -6.57
CA ASP A 82 -9.66 -10.92 -6.02
C ASP A 82 -8.72 -11.94 -6.65
N ARG A 83 -8.55 -11.89 -7.98
CA ARG A 83 -7.63 -12.76 -8.71
C ARG A 83 -6.17 -12.52 -8.33
N LEU A 84 -5.78 -11.28 -8.03
CA LEU A 84 -4.42 -10.95 -7.62
C LEU A 84 -4.10 -11.49 -6.22
N HIS A 85 -5.09 -11.50 -5.33
CA HIS A 85 -4.95 -11.90 -3.93
C HIS A 85 -5.38 -13.35 -3.64
N GLY A 86 -5.93 -14.06 -4.64
CA GLY A 86 -6.40 -15.45 -4.49
C GLY A 86 -7.60 -15.56 -3.55
N VAL A 87 -8.45 -14.52 -3.48
CA VAL A 87 -9.62 -14.45 -2.58
C VAL A 87 -10.88 -15.06 -3.22
N ARG A 88 -10.73 -15.77 -4.33
CA ARG A 88 -11.70 -16.72 -4.89
C ARG A 88 -10.98 -17.94 -5.45
#